data_AF-A0A7C9CVU9-F1
#
_entry.id   AF-A0A7C9CVU9-F1
#
_cell.length_a   1.000
_cell.length_b   1.000
_cell.length_c   1.000
_cell.angle_alpha   90.00
_cell.angle_beta   90.00
_cell.angle_gamma   90.00
#
_symmetry.space_group_name_H-M   'P 1'
#
loop_
_entity.id
_entity.type
_entity.pdbx_description
1 polymer ?
#
loop_
_entity_poly.entity_id
_entity_poly.type
_entity_poly.pdbx_seq_one_letter_code
_entity_poly.pdbx_strand_id
1 'polypeptide(L)'
;MNRHTFYVLCEMVRDIGGLTGTRYMSLEEIVAMFLYTLAHQFKNRTVGNYFYRSGESVSRNFHRCLLAVLKLHTHLLKKPTPISEDCEDSRWKCFKNCLGALDGTYINVH
;
A
#
# COMPACT_ATOMS: atom_id res chain seq x y z
N MET A 1 -12.82 -0.10 -5.13
CA MET A 1 -12.58 -1.31 -4.32
C MET A 1 -13.92 -1.88 -3.89
N ASN A 2 -14.14 -3.19 -4.01
CA ASN A 2 -15.38 -3.82 -3.54
C ASN A 2 -15.35 -4.03 -2.01
N ARG A 3 -16.51 -4.27 -1.40
CA ARG A 3 -16.65 -4.36 0.06
C ARG A 3 -15.89 -5.55 0.68
N HIS A 4 -15.87 -6.69 0.00
CA HIS A 4 -15.19 -7.88 0.50
C HIS A 4 -13.68 -7.66 0.57
N THR A 5 -13.06 -7.16 -0.51
CA THR A 5 -11.64 -6.83 -0.57
C THR A 5 -11.24 -5.81 0.50
N PHE A 6 -12.11 -4.85 0.81
CA PHE A 6 -11.86 -3.90 1.88
C PHE A 6 -11.74 -4.58 3.25
N TYR A 7 -12.67 -5.48 3.58
CA TYR A 7 -12.62 -6.19 4.86
C TYR A 7 -11.43 -7.13 4.94
N VAL A 8 -11.09 -7.83 3.86
CA VAL A 8 -9.87 -8.66 3.80
C VAL A 8 -8.62 -7.81 4.06
N LEU A 9 -8.56 -6.59 3.49
CA LEU A 9 -7.46 -5.66 3.80
C LEU A 9 -7.45 -5.25 5.28
N CYS A 10 -8.61 -4.94 5.86
CA CYS A 10 -8.69 -4.60 7.28
C CYS A 10 -8.20 -5.74 8.17
N GLU A 11 -8.58 -6.98 7.86
CA GLU A 11 -8.10 -8.17 8.57
C GLU A 11 -6.57 -8.33 8.45
N MET A 12 -6.01 -8.24 7.24
CA MET A 12 -4.55 -8.32 7.07
C MET A 12 -3.81 -7.19 7.81
N VAL A 13 -4.33 -5.97 7.75
CA VAL A 13 -3.74 -4.80 8.43
C VAL A 13 -3.80 -4.95 9.96
N ARG A 14 -4.83 -5.61 10.49
CA ARG A 14 -4.92 -5.97 11.91
C ARG A 14 -3.97 -7.09 12.29
N ASP A 15 -4.06 -8.22 11.59
CA ASP A 15 -3.48 -9.48 12.02
C ASP A 15 -1.97 -9.54 11.70
N ILE A 16 -1.55 -9.00 10.56
CA ILE A 16 -0.14 -8.93 10.13
C ILE A 16 0.47 -7.56 10.47
N GLY A 17 -0.27 -6.49 10.17
CA GLY A 17 0.20 -5.13 10.38
C GLY A 17 0.24 -4.70 11.85
N GLY A 18 -0.58 -5.35 12.70
CA GLY A 18 -0.74 -5.01 14.11
C GLY A 18 -1.52 -3.72 14.36
N LEU A 19 -2.25 -3.22 13.35
CA LEU A 19 -3.02 -1.99 13.49
C LEU A 19 -4.36 -2.27 14.15
N THR A 20 -4.63 -1.54 15.23
CA THR A 20 -5.92 -1.56 15.91
C THR A 20 -6.56 -0.18 15.90
N GLY A 21 -7.89 -0.18 16.00
CA GLY A 21 -8.69 1.01 16.21
C GLY A 21 -8.26 1.76 17.48
N THR A 22 -8.61 3.03 17.54
CA THR A 22 -8.41 3.87 18.73
C THR A 22 -9.73 4.04 19.48
N ARG A 23 -9.68 4.67 20.66
CA ARG A 23 -10.90 5.05 21.39
C ARG A 23 -11.91 5.85 20.56
N TYR A 24 -11.44 6.60 19.57
CA TYR A 24 -12.26 7.56 18.82
C TYR A 24 -12.46 7.19 17.35
N MET A 25 -11.80 6.14 16.85
CA MET A 25 -11.77 5.81 15.42
C MET A 25 -11.61 4.31 15.23
N SER A 26 -12.50 3.69 14.46
CA SER A 26 -12.43 2.25 14.18
C SER A 26 -11.26 1.91 13.25
N LEU A 27 -10.91 0.63 13.16
CA LEU A 27 -9.89 0.17 12.22
C LEU A 27 -10.30 0.48 10.77
N GLU A 28 -11.55 0.21 10.45
CA GLU A 28 -12.15 0.43 9.13
C GLU A 28 -12.10 1.92 8.76
N GLU A 29 -12.38 2.82 9.71
CA GLU A 29 -12.29 4.26 9.47
C GLU A 29 -10.84 4.68 9.19
N ILE A 30 -9.85 4.16 9.94
CA ILE A 30 -8.42 4.42 9.67
C ILE A 30 -8.03 3.96 8.27
N VAL A 31 -8.39 2.72 7.91
CA VAL A 31 -8.02 2.13 6.61
C VAL A 31 -8.75 2.84 5.46
N ALA A 32 -10.03 3.18 5.63
CA ALA A 32 -10.80 3.93 4.65
C ALA A 32 -10.19 5.33 4.42
N MET A 33 -9.82 6.02 5.50
CA MET A 33 -9.19 7.35 5.42
C MET A 33 -7.82 7.28 4.71
N PHE A 34 -7.03 6.25 5.00
CA PHE A 34 -5.75 6.01 4.34
C PHE A 34 -5.93 5.79 2.82
N LEU A 35 -6.85 4.90 2.43
CA LEU A 35 -7.13 4.64 1.02
C LEU A 35 -7.72 5.86 0.30
N TYR A 36 -8.60 6.60 0.95
CA TYR A 36 -9.16 7.84 0.41
C TYR A 36 -8.09 8.90 0.17
N THR A 37 -7.10 9.00 1.06
CA THR A 37 -5.95 9.89 0.90
C THR A 37 -5.13 9.49 -0.34
N LEU A 38 -4.82 8.20 -0.50
CA LEU A 38 -4.00 7.70 -1.62
C LEU A 38 -4.72 7.75 -2.97
N ALA A 39 -6.00 7.40 -3.02
CA ALA A 39 -6.77 7.27 -4.27
C ALA A 39 -6.82 8.57 -5.09
N HIS A 40 -6.79 9.71 -4.42
CA HIS A 40 -6.95 11.03 -5.06
C HIS A 40 -5.84 12.01 -4.69
N GLN A 41 -4.76 11.55 -4.05
CA GLN A 41 -3.69 12.39 -3.51
C GLN A 41 -4.23 13.57 -2.69
N PHE A 42 -5.26 13.32 -1.90
CA PHE A 42 -5.94 14.39 -1.18
C PHE A 42 -5.06 14.96 -0.06
N LYS A 43 -5.09 16.28 0.07
CA LYS A 43 -4.42 16.98 1.16
C LYS A 43 -5.11 16.63 2.47
N ASN A 44 -4.33 16.58 3.55
CA ASN A 44 -4.78 16.30 4.91
C ASN A 44 -6.07 17.08 5.28
N ARG A 45 -6.14 18.38 4.95
CA ARG A 45 -7.31 19.23 5.19
C ARG A 45 -8.59 18.69 4.54
N THR A 46 -8.52 18.22 3.30
CA THR A 46 -9.68 17.66 2.57
C THR A 46 -10.17 16.39 3.23
N VAL A 47 -9.24 15.52 3.62
CA VAL A 47 -9.54 14.25 4.30
C VAL A 47 -10.17 14.52 5.68
N GLY A 48 -9.59 15.42 6.47
CA GLY A 48 -10.12 15.82 7.77
C GLY A 48 -11.54 16.39 7.68
N ASN A 49 -11.81 17.23 6.67
CA ASN A 49 -13.15 17.75 6.43
C ASN A 49 -14.18 16.66 6.08
N TYR A 50 -13.79 15.67 5.27
CA TYR A 50 -14.69 14.60 4.85
C TYR A 50 -15.02 13.62 5.99
N PHE A 51 -14.02 13.26 6.79
CA PHE A 51 -14.18 12.32 7.91
C PHE A 51 -14.53 13.02 9.24
N TYR A 52 -14.67 14.35 9.25
CA TYR A 52 -14.89 15.16 10.46
C TYR A 52 -13.82 14.93 11.54
N ARG A 53 -12.54 14.86 11.12
CA ARG A 53 -11.38 14.63 11.99
C ARG A 53 -10.40 15.79 11.95
N SER A 54 -9.68 15.99 13.05
CA SER A 54 -8.59 16.97 13.09
C SER A 54 -7.45 16.55 12.16
N GLY A 55 -6.73 17.53 11.62
CA GLY A 55 -5.60 17.23 10.73
C GLY A 55 -4.46 16.47 11.42
N GLU A 56 -4.30 16.66 12.74
CA GLU A 56 -3.40 15.83 13.55
C GLU A 56 -3.81 14.36 13.50
N SER A 57 -5.10 14.07 13.70
CA SER A 57 -5.60 12.70 13.76
C SER A 57 -5.60 12.02 12.39
N VAL A 58 -5.84 12.78 11.32
CA VAL A 58 -5.63 12.31 9.94
C VAL A 58 -4.17 11.93 9.73
N SER A 59 -3.24 12.85 10.04
CA SER A 59 -1.80 12.62 9.84
C SER A 59 -1.30 11.42 10.65
N ARG A 60 -1.62 11.36 11.94
CA ARG A 60 -1.18 10.29 12.84
C ARG A 60 -1.67 8.93 12.37
N ASN A 61 -2.96 8.80 12.05
CA ASN A 61 -3.51 7.52 11.62
C ASN A 61 -3.08 7.13 10.20
N PHE A 62 -2.83 8.10 9.32
CA PHE A 62 -2.22 7.84 8.01
C PHE A 62 -0.86 7.16 8.17
N HIS A 63 0.04 7.71 9.00
CA HIS A 63 1.37 7.12 9.23
C HIS A 63 1.30 5.76 9.94
N ARG A 64 0.39 5.58 10.92
CA ARG A 64 0.16 4.28 11.55
C ARG A 64 -0.29 3.23 10.53
N CYS A 65 -1.23 3.59 9.65
CA CYS A 65 -1.71 2.70 8.60
C CYS A 65 -0.61 2.40 7.57
N LEU A 66 0.19 3.40 7.18
CA LEU A 66 1.33 3.21 6.28
C LEU A 66 2.32 2.18 6.85
N LEU A 67 2.72 2.33 8.11
CA LEU A 67 3.64 1.38 8.77
C LEU A 67 3.06 -0.04 8.83
N ALA A 68 1.75 -0.16 9.10
CA ALA A 68 1.08 -1.45 9.08
C ALA A 68 1.11 -2.08 7.67
N VAL A 69 0.75 -1.32 6.64
CA VAL A 69 0.77 -1.78 5.24
C VAL A 69 2.18 -2.13 4.77
N LEU A 70 3.22 -1.39 5.20
CA LEU A 70 4.60 -1.74 4.87
C LEU A 70 5.01 -3.11 5.45
N LYS A 71 4.46 -3.54 6.59
CA LYS A 71 4.70 -4.90 7.10
C LYS A 71 4.05 -5.98 6.23
N LEU A 72 2.96 -5.65 5.52
CA LEU A 72 2.30 -6.56 4.59
C LEU A 72 3.08 -6.73 3.27
N HIS A 73 4.19 -6.02 3.05
CA HIS A 73 4.92 -6.06 1.77
C HIS A 73 5.30 -7.49 1.35
N THR A 74 5.63 -8.37 2.30
CA THR A 74 5.97 -9.77 2.03
C THR A 74 4.82 -10.61 1.49
N HIS A 75 3.58 -10.21 1.79
CA HIS A 75 2.36 -10.90 1.38
C HIS A 75 1.72 -10.26 0.14
N LEU A 76 1.77 -8.93 0.05
CA LEU A 76 1.11 -8.18 -1.01
C LEU A 76 2.01 -7.96 -2.24
N LEU A 77 3.33 -7.87 -2.04
CA LEU A 77 4.26 -7.68 -3.15
C LEU A 77 4.84 -9.02 -3.55
N LYS A 78 4.75 -9.32 -4.85
CA LYS A 78 5.46 -10.46 -5.42
C LYS A 78 6.96 -10.22 -5.27
N LYS A 79 7.69 -11.20 -4.75
CA LYS A 79 9.16 -11.16 -4.79
C LYS A 79 9.58 -11.04 -6.26
N PRO A 80 10.34 -10.02 -6.63
CA PRO A 80 10.80 -9.89 -8.00
C PRO A 80 11.69 -11.09 -8.32
N THR A 81 11.35 -11.79 -9.40
CA THR A 81 12.17 -12.86 -9.96
C THR A 81 12.90 -12.31 -11.17
N PRO A 82 14.20 -12.60 -11.33
CA PRO A 82 14.93 -12.14 -12.50
C PRO A 82 14.25 -12.63 -13.78
N ILE A 83 14.25 -11.77 -14.79
CA ILE A 83 13.79 -12.15 -16.14
C ILE A 83 14.80 -13.15 -16.71
N SER A 84 14.29 -14.33 -17.06
CA SER A 84 15.09 -15.43 -17.63
C SER A 84 15.78 -15.02 -18.94
N GLU A 85 16.95 -15.59 -19.19
CA GLU A 85 17.72 -15.37 -20.44
C GLU A 85 16.94 -15.82 -21.69
N ASP A 86 16.04 -16.79 -21.53
CA ASP A 86 15.17 -17.38 -22.54
C ASP A 86 13.79 -16.69 -22.60
N CYS A 87 13.68 -15.45 -22.09
CA CYS A 87 12.43 -14.71 -22.15
C CYS A 87 12.03 -14.41 -23.62
N GLU A 88 10.97 -15.08 -24.08
CA GLU A 88 10.38 -14.89 -25.42
C GLU A 88 9.49 -13.64 -25.53
N ASP A 89 9.11 -13.04 -24.41
CA ASP A 89 8.32 -11.81 -24.41
C ASP A 89 9.18 -10.63 -24.88
N SER A 90 8.89 -10.12 -26.08
CA SER A 90 9.62 -9.02 -26.70
C SER A 90 9.67 -7.74 -25.86
N ARG A 91 8.70 -7.55 -24.95
CA ARG A 91 8.66 -6.41 -24.02
C ARG A 91 9.71 -6.51 -22.91
N TRP A 92 10.08 -7.74 -22.51
CA TRP A 92 10.96 -8.01 -21.37
C TRP A 92 12.32 -8.57 -21.77
N LYS A 93 12.49 -9.00 -23.03
CA LYS A 93 13.71 -9.61 -23.57
C LYS A 93 14.98 -8.74 -23.48
N CYS A 94 14.85 -7.41 -23.42
CA CYS A 94 16.00 -6.50 -23.22
C CYS A 94 16.43 -6.36 -21.74
N PHE A 95 15.62 -6.89 -20.81
CA PHE A 95 15.86 -6.83 -19.37
C PHE A 95 16.32 -8.19 -18.82
N LYS A 96 17.15 -8.94 -19.55
CA LYS A 96 17.71 -10.21 -19.07
C LYS A 96 18.47 -10.01 -17.76
N ASN A 97 18.32 -10.96 -16.84
CA ASN A 97 18.92 -10.91 -15.50
C ASN A 97 18.54 -9.65 -14.68
N CYS A 98 17.43 -8.99 -15.00
CA CYS A 98 16.89 -7.88 -14.22
C CYS A 98 15.78 -8.34 -13.29
N LEU A 99 15.72 -7.75 -12.10
CA LEU A 99 14.56 -7.89 -11.20
C LEU A 99 13.31 -7.16 -11.74
N GLY A 100 13.52 -6.16 -12.61
CA GLY A 100 12.48 -5.39 -13.28
C GLY A 100 12.99 -4.03 -13.75
N ALA A 101 12.08 -3.21 -14.29
CA ALA A 101 12.31 -1.79 -14.57
C ALA A 101 11.33 -0.96 -13.71
N LEU A 102 11.88 -0.11 -12.85
CA LEU A 102 11.08 0.78 -12.00
C LEU A 102 11.28 2.19 -12.54
N ASP A 103 10.22 2.76 -13.12
CA ASP A 103 10.25 4.09 -13.74
C ASP A 103 11.31 4.26 -14.86
N GLY A 104 11.52 3.19 -15.66
CA GLY A 104 12.55 3.16 -16.71
C GLY A 104 13.98 2.97 -16.20
N THR A 105 14.17 2.84 -14.89
CA THR A 105 15.48 2.54 -14.28
C THR A 105 15.67 1.04 -14.11
N TYR A 106 16.79 0.54 -14.65
CA TYR A 106 17.24 -0.84 -14.53
C TYR A 106 17.61 -1.19 -13.09
N ILE A 107 17.08 -2.30 -12.56
CA ILE A 107 17.45 -2.84 -11.23
C ILE A 107 18.21 -4.16 -11.43
N ASN A 108 19.51 -4.13 -11.15
CA ASN A 108 20.39 -5.30 -11.25
C ASN A 108 20.12 -6.31 -10.12
N VAL A 109 20.35 -7.59 -10.42
CA VAL A 109 20.47 -8.64 -9.41
C VAL A 109 21.97 -8.76 -9.07
N HIS A 110 22.36 -8.45 -7.83
CA HIS A 110 23.69 -8.77 -7.32
C HIS A 110 23.72 -10.16 -6.70
#